data_AF-A0A960VX14-F1
#
_entry.id   AF-A0A960VX14-F1
#
_cell.length_a   1.000
_cell.length_b   1.000
_cell.length_c   1.000
_cell.angle_alpha   90.00
_cell.angle_beta   90.00
_cell.angle_gamma   90.00
#
_symmetry.space_group_name_H-M   'P 1'
#
loop_
_entity.id
_entity.type
_entity.pdbx_description
1 polymer ?
#
loop_
_entity_poly.entity_id
_entity_poly.type
_entity_poly.pdbx_seq_one_letter_code
_entity_poly.pdbx_strand_id
1 'polypeptide(L)'
;MKSWIVLAILLILPTSLFAQTKIEVLLSSDNRIYEQSLYGIQTVIETELKVTYLDILLAEQPDISQYFNEIERSGAPFIITIGPAATKMAKDNLKKTPIIFSMVNSPKFIGLDTDRTCGVSMDVPISEFFSTLHDIDPKAGQVYAYYSTAEGEYSASEGVYLDLKHKLIYKNKKIDDKKDLKPALEELKGKIDAFYMVNDPLYGKTEFDELSEFCKRNGIVLMTAFPALVKLGATFGISPDYSKIGILTGNMANRIFSKESSCESEGIALPDQYTFYLNEKYAQESGIKIPEPIVERAKLARLFDVGINLMNENKLNSARIIFDTILKRDPNNKPAFTYQQLIIEKITGARTKEYLANAEKYYKGNQFSQARAEYQKVLHLNPNNQIAKKGVQDSLLAQSEQERQQGNSLAREGKPFDAIKMYQTALQTLPTNGKATSDLAALRSAEIPNLKTYLKDGVDNYNKRNYDKSIEIFESILLVDPNHKEATEYLRLSNKKREAITILKEKLKKKDR
;
A
#
# COMPACT_ATOMS: atom_id res chain seq x y z
N MET A 1 59.27 43.85 -3.61
CA MET A 1 57.79 43.75 -3.44
C MET A 1 57.46 42.31 -3.14
N LYS A 2 56.70 42.06 -2.06
CA LYS A 2 56.50 40.76 -1.41
C LYS A 2 55.63 39.84 -2.28
N SER A 3 56.15 38.68 -2.70
CA SER A 3 55.34 37.57 -3.23
C SER A 3 54.68 36.83 -2.06
N TRP A 4 53.35 36.75 -2.08
CA TRP A 4 52.58 35.90 -1.19
C TRP A 4 52.46 34.51 -1.82
N ILE A 5 53.04 33.51 -1.18
CA ILE A 5 52.80 32.10 -1.48
C ILE A 5 51.51 31.71 -0.76
N VAL A 6 50.44 31.47 -1.53
CA VAL A 6 49.20 30.87 -1.01
C VAL A 6 49.42 29.36 -0.94
N LEU A 7 49.61 28.84 0.27
CA LEU A 7 49.63 27.40 0.55
C LEU A 7 48.18 26.89 0.50
N ALA A 8 47.83 26.13 -0.54
CA ALA A 8 46.57 25.40 -0.60
C ALA A 8 46.70 24.13 0.26
N ILE A 9 46.12 24.14 1.46
CA ILE A 9 45.96 22.96 2.30
C ILE A 9 44.82 22.13 1.68
N LEU A 10 45.19 21.03 1.01
CA LEU A 10 44.25 20.02 0.54
C LEU A 10 43.77 19.22 1.76
N LEU A 11 42.57 19.55 2.26
CA LEU A 11 41.84 18.74 3.24
C LEU A 11 41.40 17.45 2.55
N ILE A 12 42.21 16.40 2.66
CA ILE A 12 41.81 15.04 2.36
C ILE A 12 40.85 14.62 3.49
N LEU A 13 39.55 14.82 3.27
CA LEU A 13 38.52 14.16 4.06
C LEU A 13 38.70 12.65 3.84
N PRO A 14 38.89 11.84 4.90
CA PRO A 14 38.85 10.40 4.74
C PRO A 14 37.42 10.05 4.35
N THR A 15 37.19 9.76 3.07
CA THR A 15 36.03 8.99 2.64
C THR A 15 36.15 7.65 3.32
N SER A 16 35.42 7.47 4.43
CA SER A 16 35.22 6.17 5.02
C SER A 16 34.64 5.26 3.92
N LEU A 17 35.46 4.35 3.42
CA LEU A 17 34.98 3.12 2.79
C LEU A 17 34.22 2.36 3.89
N PHE A 18 32.95 2.70 4.11
CA PHE A 18 32.03 1.73 4.67
C PHE A 18 31.81 0.71 3.55
N ALA A 19 32.56 -0.40 3.63
CA ALA A 19 32.17 -1.60 2.90
C ALA A 19 30.72 -1.88 3.33
N GLN A 20 29.78 -1.77 2.38
CA GLN A 20 28.37 -2.02 2.62
C GLN A 20 28.23 -3.48 3.07
N THR A 21 28.06 -3.71 4.37
CA THR A 21 27.93 -5.06 4.94
C THR A 21 26.70 -5.70 4.32
N LYS A 22 26.91 -6.66 3.43
CA LYS A 22 25.81 -7.45 2.85
C LYS A 22 25.24 -8.34 3.93
N ILE A 23 23.92 -8.39 4.03
CA ILE A 23 23.22 -9.29 4.94
C ILE A 23 23.11 -10.65 4.28
N GLU A 24 23.58 -11.68 4.97
CA GLU A 24 23.50 -13.05 4.49
C GLU A 24 22.07 -13.59 4.64
N VAL A 25 21.56 -14.23 3.59
CA VAL A 25 20.27 -14.91 3.58
C VAL A 25 20.48 -16.36 3.18
N LEU A 26 20.13 -17.29 4.06
CA LEU A 26 20.26 -18.73 3.83
C LEU A 26 18.88 -19.37 3.63
N LEU A 27 18.64 -19.91 2.44
CA LEU A 27 17.40 -20.62 2.07
C LEU A 27 17.56 -22.12 2.28
N SER A 28 16.51 -22.78 2.77
CA SER A 28 16.54 -24.22 2.99
C SER A 28 16.63 -25.04 1.70
N SER A 29 16.08 -24.52 0.59
CA SER A 29 16.06 -25.15 -0.73
C SER A 29 15.60 -24.15 -1.80
N ASP A 30 15.83 -24.43 -3.07
CA ASP A 30 15.16 -23.74 -4.16
C ASP A 30 13.70 -24.22 -4.31
N ASN A 31 12.75 -23.41 -3.81
CA ASN A 31 11.34 -23.63 -4.08
C ASN A 31 10.53 -22.33 -4.08
N ARG A 32 9.38 -22.38 -4.77
CA ARG A 32 8.51 -21.23 -5.03
C ARG A 32 8.02 -20.50 -3.78
N ILE A 33 7.74 -21.20 -2.68
CA ILE A 33 7.20 -20.53 -1.47
C ILE A 33 8.30 -19.77 -0.73
N TYR A 34 9.54 -20.28 -0.73
CA TYR A 34 10.68 -19.59 -0.16
C TYR A 34 11.12 -18.40 -1.03
N GLU A 35 11.08 -18.54 -2.35
CA GLU A 35 11.29 -17.42 -3.27
C GLU A 35 10.28 -16.30 -3.07
N GLN A 36 9.01 -16.63 -2.82
CA GLN A 36 7.98 -15.63 -2.52
C GLN A 36 8.30 -14.84 -1.24
N SER A 37 8.75 -15.51 -0.18
CA SER A 37 9.22 -14.85 1.04
C SER A 37 10.47 -14.01 0.79
N LEU A 38 11.47 -14.55 0.09
CA LEU A 38 12.68 -13.82 -0.29
C LEU A 38 12.36 -12.55 -1.08
N TYR A 39 11.46 -12.63 -2.06
CA TYR A 39 10.98 -11.48 -2.81
C TYR A 39 10.33 -10.44 -1.89
N GLY A 40 9.49 -10.88 -0.95
CA GLY A 40 8.89 -10.01 0.06
C GLY A 40 9.94 -9.25 0.88
N ILE A 41 10.98 -9.95 1.35
CA ILE A 41 12.11 -9.34 2.07
C ILE A 41 12.80 -8.29 1.18
N GLN A 42 13.14 -8.67 -0.05
CA GLN A 42 13.81 -7.78 -1.02
C GLN A 42 13.03 -6.51 -1.34
N THR A 43 11.70 -6.52 -1.21
CA THR A 43 10.87 -5.33 -1.49
C THR A 43 10.96 -4.24 -0.42
N VAL A 44 11.39 -4.58 0.81
CA VAL A 44 11.41 -3.64 1.93
C VAL A 44 12.79 -3.48 2.57
N ILE A 45 13.70 -4.44 2.39
CA ILE A 45 15.03 -4.38 3.00
C ILE A 45 15.81 -3.17 2.47
N GLU A 46 16.47 -2.45 3.37
CA GLU A 46 17.27 -1.26 3.03
C GLU A 46 18.75 -1.58 2.75
N THR A 47 19.16 -2.83 3.00
CA THR A 47 20.53 -3.33 2.88
C THR A 47 20.66 -4.32 1.73
N GLU A 48 21.88 -4.45 1.20
CA GLU A 48 22.15 -5.43 0.15
C GLU A 48 22.13 -6.86 0.73
N LEU A 49 21.46 -7.78 0.04
CA LEU A 49 21.36 -9.18 0.44
C LEU A 49 22.35 -10.05 -0.33
N LYS A 50 23.00 -11.00 0.36
CA LYS A 50 23.71 -12.12 -0.24
C LYS A 50 22.90 -13.39 -0.03
N VAL A 51 22.33 -13.91 -1.11
CA VAL A 51 21.43 -15.06 -1.08
C VAL A 51 22.21 -16.35 -1.34
N THR A 52 22.10 -17.30 -0.42
CA THR A 52 22.75 -18.60 -0.47
C THR A 52 21.68 -19.69 -0.26
N TYR A 53 21.78 -20.79 -1.00
CA TYR A 53 20.91 -21.96 -0.82
C TYR A 53 21.66 -23.07 -0.09
N LEU A 54 21.02 -23.68 0.92
CA LEU A 54 21.66 -24.64 1.81
C LEU A 54 22.10 -25.92 1.07
N ASP A 55 21.32 -26.40 0.12
CA ASP A 55 21.65 -27.54 -0.73
C ASP A 55 22.89 -27.27 -1.60
N ILE A 56 22.98 -26.08 -2.21
CA ILE A 56 24.17 -25.65 -2.95
C ILE A 56 25.37 -25.52 -2.00
N LEU A 57 25.19 -24.89 -0.85
CA LEU A 57 26.25 -24.71 0.14
C LEU A 57 26.82 -26.06 0.62
N LEU A 58 25.96 -27.03 0.91
CA LEU A 58 26.37 -28.37 1.32
C LEU A 58 27.07 -29.14 0.19
N ALA A 59 26.74 -28.85 -1.07
CA ALA A 59 27.41 -29.46 -2.22
C ALA A 59 28.80 -28.85 -2.49
N GLU A 60 28.96 -27.54 -2.29
CA GLU A 60 30.21 -26.82 -2.55
C GLU A 60 31.20 -26.84 -1.38
N GLN A 61 30.69 -26.89 -0.14
CA GLN A 61 31.49 -26.82 1.08
C GLN A 61 31.19 -28.03 1.99
N PRO A 62 32.04 -29.07 1.97
CA PRO A 62 31.87 -30.24 2.84
C PRO A 62 31.93 -29.90 4.34
N ASP A 63 32.63 -28.83 4.73
CA ASP A 63 32.65 -28.28 6.09
C ASP A 63 31.86 -26.96 6.16
N ILE A 64 30.57 -27.08 6.43
CA ILE A 64 29.66 -25.92 6.57
C ILE A 64 30.01 -25.04 7.79
N SER A 65 30.81 -25.53 8.74
CA SER A 65 31.22 -24.75 9.91
C SER A 65 32.05 -23.53 9.49
N GLN A 66 32.82 -23.64 8.40
CA GLN A 66 33.61 -22.53 7.88
C GLN A 66 32.72 -21.34 7.49
N TYR A 67 31.63 -21.61 6.76
CA TYR A 67 30.65 -20.59 6.35
C TYR A 67 30.09 -19.80 7.55
N PHE A 68 29.64 -20.48 8.60
CA PHE A 68 29.12 -19.82 9.80
C PHE A 68 30.19 -19.12 10.63
N ASN A 69 31.41 -19.67 10.68
CA ASN A 69 32.54 -19.00 11.33
C ASN A 69 32.92 -17.70 10.61
N GLU A 70 32.81 -17.64 9.29
CA GLU A 70 33.04 -16.42 8.52
C GLU A 70 31.98 -15.35 8.81
N ILE A 71 30.71 -15.75 8.92
CA ILE A 71 29.61 -14.84 9.33
C ILE A 71 29.90 -14.25 10.72
N GLU A 72 30.25 -15.09 11.71
CA GLU A 72 30.58 -14.63 13.07
C GLU A 72 31.79 -13.69 13.08
N ARG A 73 32.84 -14.00 12.32
CA ARG A 73 34.05 -13.17 12.23
C ARG A 73 33.81 -11.85 11.52
N SER A 74 32.89 -11.81 10.57
CA SER A 74 32.54 -10.59 9.83
C SER A 74 31.85 -9.54 10.72
N GLY A 75 31.32 -9.96 11.89
CA GLY A 75 30.52 -9.09 12.74
C GLY A 75 29.18 -8.73 12.10
N ALA A 76 28.63 -9.62 11.28
CA ALA A 76 27.31 -9.43 10.68
C ALA A 76 26.27 -9.16 11.78
N PRO A 77 25.40 -8.16 11.60
CA PRO A 77 24.43 -7.80 12.64
C PRO A 77 23.39 -8.90 12.87
N PHE A 78 23.13 -9.72 11.85
CA PHE A 78 22.28 -10.91 11.89
C PHE A 78 22.43 -11.70 10.58
N ILE A 79 21.90 -12.92 10.56
CA ILE A 79 21.58 -13.70 9.36
C ILE A 79 20.06 -13.80 9.21
N ILE A 80 19.56 -13.80 7.97
CA ILE A 80 18.17 -14.17 7.68
C ILE A 80 18.13 -15.62 7.21
N THR A 81 17.24 -16.43 7.78
CA THR A 81 17.03 -17.82 7.33
C THR A 81 15.62 -18.00 6.78
N ILE A 82 15.47 -18.74 5.68
CA ILE A 82 14.16 -19.04 5.09
C ILE A 82 13.97 -20.56 5.08
N GLY A 83 12.99 -21.02 5.85
CA GLY A 83 12.67 -22.43 6.01
C GLY A 83 13.35 -23.11 7.21
N PRO A 84 12.87 -24.28 7.63
CA PRO A 84 13.30 -24.95 8.86
C PRO A 84 14.74 -25.50 8.78
N ALA A 85 15.19 -26.00 7.63
CA ALA A 85 16.51 -26.60 7.49
C ALA A 85 17.63 -25.54 7.62
N ALA A 86 17.48 -24.41 6.93
CA ALA A 86 18.40 -23.27 7.05
C ALA A 86 18.40 -22.70 8.46
N THR A 87 17.22 -22.53 9.07
CA THR A 87 17.09 -21.99 10.43
C THR A 87 17.77 -22.90 11.46
N LYS A 88 17.54 -24.22 11.38
CA LYS A 88 18.21 -25.20 12.23
C LYS A 88 19.73 -25.18 12.02
N MET A 89 20.18 -25.17 10.76
CA MET A 89 21.60 -25.16 10.43
C MET A 89 22.31 -23.92 10.99
N ALA A 90 21.70 -22.74 10.85
CA ALA A 90 22.22 -21.51 11.43
C ALA A 90 22.25 -21.56 12.96
N LYS A 91 21.18 -22.05 13.58
CA LYS A 91 21.07 -22.18 15.04
C LYS A 91 22.14 -23.11 15.62
N ASP A 92 22.40 -24.24 14.98
CA ASP A 92 23.35 -25.26 15.45
C ASP A 92 24.82 -24.81 15.30
N ASN A 93 25.13 -23.86 14.40
CA ASN A 93 26.50 -23.44 14.10
C ASN A 93 26.86 -22.02 14.58
N LEU A 94 25.89 -21.10 14.64
CA LEU A 94 26.09 -19.74 15.13
C LEU A 94 25.97 -19.68 16.66
N LYS A 95 26.83 -18.87 17.28
CA LYS A 95 26.93 -18.73 18.74
C LYS A 95 26.52 -17.34 19.23
N LYS A 96 26.76 -16.29 18.43
CA LYS A 96 26.54 -14.90 18.82
C LYS A 96 25.70 -14.14 17.81
N THR A 97 25.87 -14.43 16.53
CA THR A 97 25.14 -13.72 15.46
C THR A 97 23.64 -14.00 15.58
N PRO A 98 22.77 -12.97 15.67
CA PRO A 98 21.32 -13.15 15.71
C PRO A 98 20.76 -13.81 14.45
N ILE A 99 19.68 -14.56 14.61
CA ILE A 99 18.98 -15.28 13.53
C ILE A 99 17.58 -14.71 13.40
N ILE A 100 17.28 -14.15 12.23
CA ILE A 100 15.93 -13.71 11.85
C ILE A 100 15.34 -14.76 10.92
N PHE A 101 14.52 -15.67 11.43
CA PHE A 101 13.91 -16.71 10.61
C PHE A 101 12.65 -16.23 9.90
N SER A 102 12.36 -16.92 8.80
CA SER A 102 11.17 -16.78 7.99
C SER A 102 10.72 -18.16 7.56
N MET A 103 9.42 -18.33 7.32
CA MET A 103 8.90 -19.55 6.70
C MET A 103 9.11 -20.82 7.55
N VAL A 104 8.89 -20.76 8.86
CA VAL A 104 9.04 -21.91 9.78
C VAL A 104 7.71 -22.24 10.46
N ASN A 105 7.22 -23.48 10.36
CA ASN A 105 6.08 -23.96 11.13
C ASN A 105 6.51 -24.30 12.56
N SER A 106 5.65 -23.99 13.53
CA SER A 106 5.79 -24.33 14.95
C SER A 106 7.24 -24.19 15.47
N PRO A 107 7.87 -23.00 15.31
CA PRO A 107 9.30 -22.76 15.50
C PRO A 107 9.86 -23.22 16.86
N LYS A 108 9.01 -23.33 17.89
CA LYS A 108 9.38 -23.87 19.20
C LYS A 108 9.99 -25.28 19.14
N PHE A 109 9.65 -26.10 18.15
CA PHE A 109 10.18 -27.46 18.01
C PHE A 109 11.57 -27.52 17.36
N ILE A 110 12.08 -26.41 16.82
CA ILE A 110 13.49 -26.28 16.38
C ILE A 110 14.41 -26.03 17.60
N GLY A 111 13.82 -25.71 18.76
CA GLY A 111 14.54 -25.43 20.00
C GLY A 111 15.35 -24.14 19.93
N LEU A 112 14.82 -23.11 19.26
CA LEU A 112 15.49 -21.82 19.07
C LEU A 112 15.77 -21.13 20.40
N ASP A 113 16.93 -20.48 20.53
CA ASP A 113 17.27 -19.67 21.69
C ASP A 113 16.56 -18.32 21.57
N THR A 114 15.76 -17.94 22.59
CA THR A 114 14.83 -16.80 22.51
C THR A 114 15.51 -15.42 22.61
N ASP A 115 16.76 -15.38 23.03
CA ASP A 115 17.57 -14.15 23.18
C ASP A 115 18.12 -13.65 21.83
N ARG A 116 18.55 -14.59 20.97
CA ARG A 116 19.20 -14.29 19.68
C ARG A 116 18.37 -14.67 18.47
N THR A 117 17.21 -15.30 18.67
CA THR A 117 16.38 -15.77 17.57
C THR A 117 15.02 -15.10 17.59
N CYS A 118 14.66 -14.53 16.46
CA CYS A 118 13.36 -13.93 16.20
C CYS A 118 12.93 -14.26 14.78
N GLY A 119 11.68 -14.01 14.43
CA GLY A 119 11.24 -14.28 13.07
C GLY A 119 9.74 -14.35 12.89
N VAL A 120 9.35 -14.75 11.68
CA VAL A 120 7.95 -14.87 11.28
C VAL A 120 7.62 -16.34 10.99
N SER A 121 6.67 -16.88 11.76
CA SER A 121 6.18 -18.25 11.62
C SER A 121 5.33 -18.41 10.34
N MET A 122 5.13 -19.66 9.91
CA MET A 122 4.13 -20.04 8.91
C MET A 122 2.80 -20.52 9.51
N ASP A 123 2.72 -20.62 10.84
CA ASP A 123 1.53 -21.13 11.51
C ASP A 123 0.30 -20.26 11.18
N VAL A 124 -0.76 -20.92 10.72
CA VAL A 124 -2.08 -20.30 10.54
C VAL A 124 -2.89 -20.58 11.79
N PRO A 125 -3.40 -19.55 12.48
CA PRO A 125 -4.24 -19.74 13.67
C PRO A 125 -5.45 -20.61 13.36
N ILE A 126 -5.77 -21.58 14.22
CA ILE A 126 -6.91 -22.47 14.00
C ILE A 126 -8.25 -21.70 13.95
N SER A 127 -8.31 -20.52 14.59
CA SER A 127 -9.47 -19.62 14.53
C SER A 127 -9.84 -19.16 13.12
N GLU A 128 -8.88 -19.07 12.20
CA GLU A 128 -9.15 -18.74 10.79
C GLU A 128 -9.97 -19.84 10.11
N PHE A 129 -9.69 -21.10 10.45
CA PHE A 129 -10.45 -22.26 9.97
C PHE A 129 -11.84 -22.32 10.60
N PHE A 130 -11.95 -22.08 11.91
CA PHE A 130 -13.24 -22.07 12.60
C PHE A 130 -14.16 -20.95 12.10
N SER A 131 -13.62 -19.76 11.87
CA SER A 131 -14.38 -18.64 11.30
C SER A 131 -14.85 -18.95 9.88
N THR A 132 -13.95 -19.50 9.05
CA THR A 132 -14.29 -19.88 7.68
C THR A 132 -15.29 -21.05 7.61
N LEU A 133 -15.21 -22.00 8.54
CA LEU A 133 -16.21 -23.06 8.69
C LEU A 133 -17.58 -22.47 8.99
N HIS A 134 -17.68 -21.51 9.91
CA HIS A 134 -18.94 -20.85 10.23
C HIS A 134 -19.51 -20.07 9.04
N ASP A 135 -18.65 -19.43 8.24
CA ASP A 135 -19.08 -18.73 7.02
C ASP A 135 -19.59 -19.70 5.93
N ILE A 136 -19.08 -20.94 5.90
CA ILE A 136 -19.51 -21.99 4.97
C ILE A 136 -20.78 -22.67 5.46
N ASP A 137 -20.79 -23.13 6.71
CA ASP A 137 -21.91 -23.80 7.36
C ASP A 137 -22.12 -23.23 8.77
N PRO A 138 -23.04 -22.26 8.92
CA PRO A 138 -23.35 -21.66 10.21
C PRO A 138 -23.93 -22.64 11.24
N LYS A 139 -24.34 -23.85 10.82
CA LYS A 139 -24.89 -24.89 11.70
C LYS A 139 -23.83 -25.88 12.19
N ALA A 140 -22.63 -25.87 11.59
CA ALA A 140 -21.54 -26.73 12.04
C ALA A 140 -21.23 -26.43 13.51
N GLY A 141 -21.15 -27.48 14.32
CA GLY A 141 -20.93 -27.39 15.76
C GLY A 141 -19.90 -28.38 16.29
N GLN A 142 -19.64 -29.49 15.62
CA GLN A 142 -18.71 -30.53 16.06
C GLN A 142 -17.51 -30.61 15.11
N VAL A 143 -16.31 -30.28 15.62
CA VAL A 143 -15.07 -30.31 14.86
C VAL A 143 -14.09 -31.28 15.49
N TYR A 144 -13.39 -32.05 14.67
CA TYR A 144 -12.43 -33.05 15.14
C TYR A 144 -11.07 -32.95 14.45
N ALA A 145 -10.02 -33.38 15.15
CA ALA A 145 -8.68 -33.54 14.59
C ALA A 145 -7.99 -34.79 15.15
N TYR A 146 -7.16 -35.44 14.34
CA TYR A 146 -6.19 -36.44 14.80
C TYR A 146 -4.75 -35.93 14.65
N TYR A 147 -3.87 -36.39 15.54
CA TYR A 147 -2.43 -36.12 15.53
C TYR A 147 -1.66 -37.37 15.97
N SER A 148 -0.38 -37.47 15.63
CA SER A 148 0.51 -38.58 16.08
C SER A 148 1.73 -38.10 16.84
N THR A 149 2.10 -36.82 16.69
CA THR A 149 3.32 -36.23 17.24
C THR A 149 3.03 -35.14 18.27
N ALA A 150 4.05 -34.77 19.08
CA ALA A 150 3.95 -33.62 19.98
C ALA A 150 3.78 -32.28 19.24
N GLU A 151 4.31 -32.18 18.01
CA GLU A 151 4.11 -31.02 17.14
C GLU A 151 2.66 -30.94 16.65
N GLY A 152 2.12 -32.05 16.16
CA GLY A 152 0.71 -32.15 15.80
C GLY A 152 -0.21 -31.89 17.00
N GLU A 153 0.13 -32.40 18.19
CA GLU A 153 -0.61 -32.09 19.41
C GLU A 153 -0.66 -30.59 19.69
N TYR A 154 0.47 -29.90 19.56
CA TYR A 154 0.53 -28.47 19.78
C TYR A 154 -0.35 -27.71 18.79
N SER A 155 -0.23 -28.01 17.49
CA SER A 155 -1.06 -27.38 16.45
C SER A 155 -2.55 -27.70 16.63
N ALA A 156 -2.88 -28.88 17.14
CA ALA A 156 -4.26 -29.27 17.41
C ALA A 156 -4.84 -28.65 18.68
N SER A 157 -4.02 -28.44 19.71
CA SER A 157 -4.50 -28.08 21.06
C SER A 157 -5.02 -26.66 21.18
N GLU A 158 -4.56 -25.74 20.33
CA GLU A 158 -5.08 -24.37 20.29
C GLU A 158 -6.61 -24.35 20.10
N GLY A 159 -7.14 -25.28 19.29
CA GLY A 159 -8.57 -25.40 19.00
C GLY A 159 -9.43 -25.61 20.23
N VAL A 160 -8.93 -26.34 21.23
CA VAL A 160 -9.66 -26.65 22.47
C VAL A 160 -9.90 -25.38 23.31
N TYR A 161 -9.03 -24.38 23.20
CA TYR A 161 -9.18 -23.13 23.94
C TYR A 161 -10.04 -22.10 23.19
N LEU A 162 -10.17 -22.23 21.87
CA LEU A 162 -10.82 -21.26 21.01
C LEU A 162 -12.22 -21.68 20.55
N ASP A 163 -12.55 -22.97 20.59
CA ASP A 163 -13.80 -23.52 20.03
C ASP A 163 -15.07 -22.79 20.50
N LEU A 164 -15.24 -22.59 21.80
CA LEU A 164 -16.43 -21.94 22.38
C LEU A 164 -16.57 -20.49 21.93
N LYS A 165 -15.45 -19.78 21.70
CA LYS A 165 -15.46 -18.41 21.14
C LYS A 165 -16.03 -18.40 19.72
N HIS A 166 -15.85 -19.49 18.99
CA HIS A 166 -16.39 -19.70 17.65
C HIS A 166 -17.72 -20.48 17.63
N LYS A 167 -18.33 -20.74 18.80
CA LYS A 167 -19.57 -21.51 18.96
C LYS A 167 -19.47 -22.95 18.46
N LEU A 168 -18.29 -23.54 18.58
CA LEU A 168 -17.98 -24.92 18.20
C LEU A 168 -17.64 -25.74 19.45
N ILE A 169 -17.71 -27.06 19.32
CA ILE A 169 -17.09 -28.03 20.21
C ILE A 169 -15.99 -28.71 19.40
N TYR A 170 -14.74 -28.47 19.79
CA TYR A 170 -13.58 -29.05 19.14
C TYR A 170 -12.97 -30.14 20.01
N LYS A 171 -12.64 -31.27 19.38
CA LYS A 171 -11.92 -32.37 20.05
C LYS A 171 -10.74 -32.79 19.19
N ASN A 172 -9.65 -33.13 19.86
CA ASN A 172 -8.52 -33.77 19.23
C ASN A 172 -8.22 -35.11 19.92
N LYS A 173 -7.60 -36.04 19.20
CA LYS A 173 -7.19 -37.34 19.76
C LYS A 173 -5.88 -37.79 19.11
N LYS A 174 -5.00 -38.36 19.92
CA LYS A 174 -3.77 -38.97 19.44
C LYS A 174 -4.05 -40.31 18.75
N ILE A 175 -3.40 -40.55 17.62
CA ILE A 175 -3.33 -41.82 16.90
C ILE A 175 -1.86 -42.23 16.83
N ASP A 176 -1.50 -43.33 17.48
CA ASP A 176 -0.10 -43.77 17.59
C ASP A 176 0.39 -44.47 16.32
N ASP A 177 -0.48 -45.18 15.58
CA ASP A 177 -0.14 -45.89 14.36
C ASP A 177 -1.12 -45.51 13.22
N LYS A 178 -0.57 -45.26 12.02
CA LYS A 178 -1.35 -44.87 10.84
C LYS A 178 -2.45 -45.86 10.49
N LYS A 179 -2.24 -47.16 10.77
CA LYS A 179 -3.25 -48.21 10.50
C LYS A 179 -4.54 -48.01 11.31
N ASP A 180 -4.46 -47.30 12.44
CA ASP A 180 -5.57 -47.05 13.35
C ASP A 180 -6.38 -45.81 12.94
N LEU A 181 -5.95 -45.08 11.90
CA LEU A 181 -6.67 -43.92 11.38
C LEU A 181 -8.05 -44.32 10.84
N LYS A 182 -8.13 -45.36 9.98
CA LYS A 182 -9.41 -45.78 9.39
C LYS A 182 -10.45 -46.17 10.44
N PRO A 183 -10.17 -47.09 11.40
CA PRO A 183 -11.13 -47.41 12.44
C PRO A 183 -11.54 -46.17 13.24
N ALA A 184 -10.60 -45.28 13.56
CA ALA A 184 -10.90 -44.05 14.28
C ALA A 184 -11.83 -43.11 13.50
N LEU A 185 -11.62 -42.94 12.19
CA LEU A 185 -12.52 -42.14 11.34
C LEU A 185 -13.93 -42.71 11.34
N GLU A 186 -14.10 -44.03 11.21
CA GLU A 186 -15.42 -44.66 11.24
C GLU A 186 -16.18 -44.43 12.57
N GLU A 187 -15.47 -44.26 13.69
CA GLU A 187 -16.10 -43.88 14.97
C GLU A 187 -16.73 -42.49 14.94
N LEU A 188 -16.28 -41.58 14.05
CA LEU A 188 -16.78 -40.21 13.92
C LEU A 188 -17.99 -40.09 13.00
N LYS A 189 -18.38 -41.18 12.31
CA LYS A 189 -19.48 -41.18 11.36
C LYS A 189 -20.77 -40.65 11.98
N GLY A 190 -21.33 -39.60 11.39
CA GLY A 190 -22.56 -38.95 11.84
C GLY A 190 -22.44 -38.18 13.15
N LYS A 191 -21.22 -37.94 13.65
CA LYS A 191 -20.96 -37.23 14.92
C LYS A 191 -20.25 -35.90 14.76
N ILE A 192 -19.70 -35.61 13.57
CA ILE A 192 -18.90 -34.42 13.32
C ILE A 192 -19.37 -33.72 12.04
N ASP A 193 -19.20 -32.40 12.01
CA ASP A 193 -19.55 -31.56 10.86
C ASP A 193 -18.30 -31.18 10.06
N ALA A 194 -17.14 -31.09 10.74
CA ALA A 194 -15.87 -30.76 10.11
C ALA A 194 -14.70 -31.53 10.71
N PHE A 195 -13.68 -31.73 9.87
CA PHE A 195 -12.41 -32.33 10.25
C PHE A 195 -11.27 -31.35 9.95
N TYR A 196 -10.49 -30.99 10.97
CA TYR A 196 -9.28 -30.20 10.82
C TYR A 196 -8.07 -31.12 10.67
N MET A 197 -7.49 -31.13 9.48
CA MET A 197 -6.28 -31.91 9.21
C MET A 197 -5.05 -31.11 9.67
N VAL A 198 -4.51 -31.54 10.80
CA VAL A 198 -3.30 -30.99 11.42
C VAL A 198 -2.08 -31.27 10.52
N ASN A 199 -1.09 -30.38 10.55
CA ASN A 199 0.25 -30.68 10.01
C ASN A 199 0.91 -31.78 10.86
N ASP A 200 0.71 -33.03 10.46
CA ASP A 200 1.21 -34.18 11.20
C ASP A 200 1.59 -35.31 10.22
N PRO A 201 2.72 -36.02 10.45
CA PRO A 201 3.15 -37.15 9.62
C PRO A 201 2.14 -38.29 9.49
N LEU A 202 1.12 -38.34 10.36
CA LEU A 202 -0.03 -39.24 10.28
C LEU A 202 -0.64 -39.26 8.87
N TYR A 203 -0.77 -38.09 8.23
CA TYR A 203 -1.45 -37.94 6.94
C TYR A 203 -0.49 -38.10 5.76
N GLY A 204 0.02 -39.32 5.55
CA GLY A 204 0.66 -39.67 4.29
C GLY A 204 -0.35 -39.68 3.13
N LYS A 205 0.12 -39.98 1.92
CA LYS A 205 -0.76 -39.98 0.74
C LYS A 205 -1.97 -40.91 0.91
N THR A 206 -1.75 -42.15 1.33
CA THR A 206 -2.80 -43.15 1.52
C THR A 206 -3.78 -42.73 2.62
N GLU A 207 -3.26 -42.24 3.74
CA GLU A 207 -4.07 -41.79 4.88
C GLU A 207 -4.90 -40.54 4.56
N PHE A 208 -4.35 -39.62 3.76
CA PHE A 208 -5.09 -38.47 3.25
C PHE A 208 -6.18 -38.89 2.28
N ASP A 209 -5.90 -39.79 1.33
CA ASP A 209 -6.89 -40.29 0.38
C ASP A 209 -8.06 -40.96 1.13
N GLU A 210 -7.76 -41.70 2.20
CA GLU A 210 -8.75 -42.32 3.09
C GLU A 210 -9.58 -41.30 3.88
N LEU A 211 -8.93 -40.31 4.51
CA LEU A 211 -9.61 -39.21 5.21
C LEU A 211 -10.52 -38.42 4.26
N SER A 212 -10.01 -38.06 3.08
CA SER A 212 -10.72 -37.33 2.04
C SER A 212 -11.98 -38.08 1.58
N GLU A 213 -11.88 -39.38 1.29
CA GLU A 213 -13.02 -40.20 0.91
C GLU A 213 -14.04 -40.36 2.04
N PHE A 214 -13.57 -40.55 3.28
CA PHE A 214 -14.44 -40.60 4.46
C PHE A 214 -15.22 -39.30 4.62
N CYS A 215 -14.55 -38.13 4.58
CA CYS A 215 -15.20 -36.84 4.69
C CYS A 215 -16.22 -36.61 3.59
N LYS A 216 -15.85 -36.92 2.34
CA LYS A 216 -16.70 -36.79 1.17
C LYS A 216 -18.00 -37.58 1.29
N ARG A 217 -17.92 -38.86 1.65
CA ARG A 217 -19.09 -39.76 1.75
C ARG A 217 -20.04 -39.39 2.88
N ASN A 218 -19.55 -38.70 3.90
CA ASN A 218 -20.32 -38.36 5.09
C ASN A 218 -20.68 -36.86 5.16
N GLY A 219 -20.37 -36.07 4.12
CA GLY A 219 -20.69 -34.64 4.08
C GLY A 219 -19.93 -33.79 5.09
N ILE A 220 -18.71 -34.20 5.47
CA ILE A 220 -17.89 -33.53 6.47
C ILE A 220 -16.99 -32.51 5.77
N VAL A 221 -16.95 -31.27 6.29
CA VAL A 221 -16.05 -30.22 5.79
C VAL A 221 -14.61 -30.57 6.17
N LEU A 222 -13.77 -30.87 5.18
CA LEU A 222 -12.35 -31.17 5.39
C LEU A 222 -11.49 -29.90 5.21
N MET A 223 -10.82 -29.50 6.30
CA MET A 223 -10.05 -28.26 6.40
C MET A 223 -8.54 -28.55 6.49
N THR A 224 -7.70 -27.77 5.81
CA THR A 224 -6.25 -27.97 5.81
C THR A 224 -5.43 -26.70 5.67
N ALA A 225 -4.25 -26.64 6.28
CA ALA A 225 -3.27 -25.57 6.04
C ALA A 225 -2.50 -25.71 4.70
N PHE A 226 -2.77 -26.75 3.90
CA PHE A 226 -2.00 -27.08 2.70
C PHE A 226 -2.83 -26.91 1.41
N PRO A 227 -2.62 -25.84 0.63
CA PRO A 227 -3.35 -25.59 -0.61
C PRO A 227 -3.26 -26.72 -1.64
N ALA A 228 -2.14 -27.45 -1.67
CA ALA A 228 -1.95 -28.60 -2.56
C ALA A 228 -2.99 -29.71 -2.30
N LEU A 229 -3.37 -29.93 -1.05
CA LEU A 229 -4.34 -30.96 -0.65
C LEU A 229 -5.78 -30.54 -0.98
N VAL A 230 -6.06 -29.24 -1.10
CA VAL A 230 -7.36 -28.74 -1.60
C VAL A 230 -7.63 -29.26 -3.00
N LYS A 231 -6.64 -29.20 -3.89
CA LYS A 231 -6.77 -29.77 -5.26
C LYS A 231 -6.94 -31.29 -5.26
N LEU A 232 -6.43 -31.99 -4.24
CA LEU A 232 -6.44 -33.45 -4.15
C LEU A 232 -7.66 -34.01 -3.43
N GLY A 233 -8.35 -33.24 -2.59
CA GLY A 233 -9.57 -33.70 -1.93
C GLY A 233 -9.94 -33.06 -0.58
N ALA A 234 -9.38 -31.90 -0.21
CA ALA A 234 -9.90 -31.14 0.92
C ALA A 234 -11.01 -30.17 0.46
N THR A 235 -11.96 -29.85 1.34
CA THR A 235 -13.04 -28.89 1.04
C THR A 235 -12.47 -27.50 0.83
N PHE A 236 -11.68 -27.04 1.78
CA PHE A 236 -10.95 -25.78 1.67
C PHE A 236 -9.62 -25.83 2.40
N GLY A 237 -8.75 -24.88 2.08
CA GLY A 237 -7.52 -24.66 2.80
C GLY A 237 -7.19 -23.19 2.94
N ILE A 238 -6.42 -22.89 3.98
CA ILE A 238 -5.97 -21.54 4.30
C ILE A 238 -4.46 -21.62 4.46
N SER A 239 -3.72 -20.84 3.68
CA SER A 239 -2.26 -20.70 3.85
C SER A 239 -1.92 -19.25 4.14
N PRO A 240 -0.78 -18.97 4.80
CA PRO A 240 -0.33 -17.59 4.89
C PRO A 240 0.10 -17.08 3.51
N ASP A 241 0.06 -15.76 3.33
CA ASP A 241 0.72 -15.11 2.21
C ASP A 241 2.24 -15.11 2.44
N TYR A 242 2.95 -15.95 1.69
CA TYR A 242 4.38 -16.16 1.85
C TYR A 242 5.21 -14.90 1.56
N SER A 243 4.78 -14.06 0.63
CA SER A 243 5.45 -12.78 0.38
C SER A 243 5.19 -11.77 1.48
N LYS A 244 4.00 -11.77 2.09
CA LYS A 244 3.73 -10.96 3.27
C LYS A 244 4.57 -11.38 4.47
N ILE A 245 4.75 -12.69 4.69
CA ILE A 245 5.72 -13.20 5.68
C ILE A 245 7.10 -12.58 5.41
N GLY A 246 7.56 -12.59 4.15
CA GLY A 246 8.81 -11.97 3.75
C GLY A 246 8.89 -10.47 4.07
N ILE A 247 7.83 -9.70 3.77
CA ILE A 247 7.76 -8.27 4.11
C ILE A 247 7.85 -8.05 5.63
N LEU A 248 7.17 -8.86 6.43
CA LEU A 248 7.24 -8.79 7.89
C LEU A 248 8.66 -9.09 8.38
N THR A 249 9.31 -10.13 7.83
CA THR A 249 10.71 -10.48 8.11
C THR A 249 11.66 -9.34 7.73
N GLY A 250 11.52 -8.74 6.54
CA GLY A 250 12.37 -7.64 6.09
C GLY A 250 12.23 -6.37 6.93
N ASN A 251 11.00 -6.03 7.33
CA ASN A 251 10.77 -4.89 8.24
C ASN A 251 11.36 -5.14 9.64
N MET A 252 11.25 -6.37 10.14
CA MET A 252 11.90 -6.79 11.39
C MET A 252 13.42 -6.65 11.27
N ALA A 253 14.01 -7.11 10.16
CA ALA A 253 15.42 -6.97 9.87
C ALA A 253 15.88 -5.51 9.81
N ASN A 254 15.11 -4.61 9.18
CA ASN A 254 15.43 -3.17 9.15
C ASN A 254 15.45 -2.53 10.55
N ARG A 255 14.49 -2.87 11.42
CA ARG A 255 14.45 -2.38 12.81
C ARG A 255 15.65 -2.87 13.64
N ILE A 256 16.04 -4.13 13.45
CA ILE A 256 17.22 -4.68 14.12
C ILE A 256 18.50 -4.06 13.56
N PHE A 257 18.59 -3.88 12.24
CA PHE A 257 19.76 -3.26 11.59
C PHE A 257 19.99 -1.82 12.04
N SER A 258 18.90 -1.04 12.18
CA SER A 258 18.92 0.35 12.66
C SER A 258 19.08 0.47 14.18
N LYS A 259 19.14 -0.66 14.92
CA LYS A 259 19.21 -0.73 16.39
C LYS A 259 17.99 -0.14 17.10
N GLU A 260 16.86 -0.03 16.42
CA GLU A 260 15.58 0.34 17.03
C GLU A 260 14.96 -0.84 17.82
N SER A 261 15.40 -2.07 17.53
CA SER A 261 14.88 -3.31 18.14
C SER A 261 15.97 -4.38 18.23
N SER A 262 15.67 -5.50 18.91
CA SER A 262 16.51 -6.70 18.99
C SER A 262 15.67 -7.97 18.77
N CYS A 263 16.31 -9.13 18.53
CA CYS A 263 15.54 -10.37 18.42
C CYS A 263 14.79 -10.73 19.71
N GLU A 264 15.37 -10.47 20.87
CA GLU A 264 14.71 -10.66 22.16
C GLU A 264 13.38 -9.89 22.25
N SER A 265 13.35 -8.63 21.77
CA SER A 265 12.13 -7.82 21.80
C SER A 265 11.13 -8.13 20.68
N GLU A 266 11.61 -8.54 19.50
CA GLU A 266 10.75 -8.89 18.36
C GLU A 266 10.05 -10.24 18.55
N GLY A 267 10.75 -11.22 19.11
CA GLY A 267 10.23 -12.57 19.34
C GLY A 267 9.74 -13.26 18.05
N ILE A 268 8.64 -14.01 18.19
CA ILE A 268 8.03 -14.75 17.08
C ILE A 268 6.72 -14.07 16.68
N ALA A 269 6.67 -13.59 15.44
CA ALA A 269 5.47 -13.04 14.84
C ALA A 269 4.70 -14.11 14.05
N LEU A 270 3.37 -14.00 14.06
CA LEU A 270 2.48 -14.78 13.20
C LEU A 270 2.18 -14.01 11.91
N PRO A 271 1.83 -14.70 10.80
CA PRO A 271 1.33 -14.06 9.60
C PRO A 271 0.04 -13.28 9.91
N ASP A 272 -0.15 -12.12 9.27
CA ASP A 272 -1.34 -11.27 9.41
C ASP A 272 -2.24 -11.27 8.16
N GLN A 273 -1.87 -12.06 7.15
CA GLN A 273 -2.60 -12.20 5.88
C GLN A 273 -2.60 -13.66 5.41
N TYR A 274 -3.76 -14.12 4.97
CA TYR A 274 -3.98 -15.50 4.56
C TYR A 274 -4.70 -15.58 3.21
N THR A 275 -4.36 -16.59 2.44
CA THR A 275 -4.97 -16.92 1.15
C THR A 275 -5.92 -18.10 1.34
N PHE A 276 -7.14 -17.95 0.82
CA PHE A 276 -8.20 -18.95 0.91
C PHE A 276 -8.30 -19.75 -0.39
N TYR A 277 -8.33 -21.08 -0.25
CA TYR A 277 -8.44 -22.03 -1.36
C TYR A 277 -9.68 -22.89 -1.16
N LEU A 278 -10.49 -23.04 -2.21
CA LEU A 278 -11.72 -23.81 -2.19
C LEU A 278 -11.70 -24.86 -3.30
N ASN A 279 -12.12 -26.09 -2.98
CA ASN A 279 -12.43 -27.11 -3.99
C ASN A 279 -13.95 -27.20 -4.16
N GLU A 280 -14.48 -26.35 -5.03
CA GLU A 280 -15.92 -26.26 -5.32
C GLU A 280 -16.49 -27.60 -5.80
N LYS A 281 -15.74 -28.31 -6.66
CA LYS A 281 -16.14 -29.62 -7.17
C LYS A 281 -16.23 -30.66 -6.05
N TYR A 282 -15.20 -30.75 -5.21
CA TYR A 282 -15.22 -31.66 -4.07
C TYR A 282 -16.36 -31.33 -3.11
N ALA A 283 -16.54 -30.05 -2.75
CA ALA A 283 -17.65 -29.63 -1.89
C ALA A 283 -19.02 -30.05 -2.46
N GLN A 284 -19.24 -29.83 -3.75
CA GLN A 284 -20.46 -30.26 -4.43
C GLN A 284 -20.66 -31.78 -4.40
N GLU A 285 -19.61 -32.55 -4.68
CA GLU A 285 -19.64 -34.02 -4.65
C GLU A 285 -19.82 -34.58 -3.22
N SER A 286 -19.38 -33.84 -2.20
CA SER A 286 -19.60 -34.13 -0.78
C SER A 286 -20.99 -33.71 -0.28
N GLY A 287 -21.81 -33.07 -1.13
CA GLY A 287 -23.13 -32.54 -0.73
C GLY A 287 -23.07 -31.25 0.09
N ILE A 288 -21.91 -30.60 0.19
CA ILE A 288 -21.68 -29.36 0.93
C ILE A 288 -22.04 -28.18 0.02
N LYS A 289 -23.01 -27.37 0.43
CA LYS A 289 -23.42 -26.16 -0.30
C LYS A 289 -22.56 -24.99 0.12
N ILE A 290 -21.71 -24.49 -0.79
CA ILE A 290 -20.86 -23.33 -0.52
C ILE A 290 -21.61 -22.02 -0.79
N PRO A 291 -21.67 -21.08 0.17
CA PRO A 291 -22.26 -19.77 -0.05
C PRO A 291 -21.50 -18.93 -1.10
N GLU A 292 -22.22 -18.13 -1.90
CA GLU A 292 -21.62 -17.29 -2.94
C GLU A 292 -20.50 -16.36 -2.43
N PRO A 293 -20.59 -15.72 -1.24
CA PRO A 293 -19.49 -14.92 -0.71
C PRO A 293 -18.18 -15.70 -0.53
N ILE A 294 -18.25 -17.00 -0.20
CA ILE A 294 -17.09 -17.88 -0.06
C ILE A 294 -16.52 -18.26 -1.42
N VAL A 295 -17.39 -18.50 -2.40
CA VAL A 295 -16.98 -18.72 -3.79
C VAL A 295 -16.23 -17.48 -4.33
N GLU A 296 -16.77 -16.28 -4.10
CA GLU A 296 -16.12 -15.03 -4.51
C GLU A 296 -14.80 -14.80 -3.78
N ARG A 297 -14.71 -15.08 -2.47
CA ARG A 297 -13.45 -15.05 -1.71
C ARG A 297 -12.38 -15.94 -2.36
N ALA A 298 -12.74 -17.17 -2.75
CA ALA A 298 -11.82 -18.09 -3.43
C ALA A 298 -11.41 -17.61 -4.84
N LYS A 299 -12.33 -17.01 -5.60
CA LYS A 299 -12.03 -16.43 -6.92
C LYS A 299 -11.04 -15.28 -6.81
N LEU A 300 -11.23 -14.38 -5.83
CA LEU A 300 -10.32 -13.26 -5.59
C LEU A 300 -8.93 -13.75 -5.17
N ALA A 301 -8.84 -14.76 -4.30
CA ALA A 301 -7.58 -15.40 -3.93
C ALA A 301 -6.86 -16.01 -5.15
N ARG A 302 -7.59 -16.71 -6.03
CA ARG A 302 -7.02 -17.25 -7.27
C ARG A 302 -6.54 -16.16 -8.23
N LEU A 303 -7.31 -15.07 -8.38
CA LEU A 303 -6.88 -13.91 -9.16
C LEU A 303 -5.63 -13.29 -8.56
N PHE A 304 -5.55 -13.19 -7.23
CA PHE A 304 -4.36 -12.68 -6.54
C PHE A 304 -3.12 -13.50 -6.92
N ASP A 305 -3.19 -14.83 -6.81
CA ASP A 305 -2.11 -15.73 -7.23
C ASP A 305 -1.70 -15.53 -8.70
N VAL A 306 -2.65 -15.31 -9.60
CA VAL A 306 -2.38 -14.99 -11.02
C VAL A 306 -1.63 -13.66 -11.14
N GLY A 307 -2.05 -12.63 -10.40
CA GLY A 307 -1.39 -11.32 -10.37
C GLY A 307 0.07 -11.43 -9.92
N ILE A 308 0.34 -12.21 -8.87
CA ILE A 308 1.70 -12.47 -8.37
C ILE A 308 2.55 -13.21 -9.42
N ASN A 309 2.00 -14.25 -10.06
CA ASN A 309 2.75 -14.99 -11.09
C ASN A 309 3.12 -14.12 -12.28
N LEU A 310 2.18 -13.30 -12.77
CA LEU A 310 2.45 -12.34 -13.84
C LEU A 310 3.52 -11.34 -13.44
N MET A 311 3.54 -10.89 -12.18
CA MET A 311 4.57 -10.00 -11.68
C MET A 311 5.95 -10.68 -11.64
N ASN A 312 6.03 -11.93 -11.19
CA ASN A 312 7.26 -12.72 -11.17
C ASN A 312 7.79 -13.01 -12.58
N GLU A 313 6.90 -13.19 -13.55
CA GLU A 313 7.23 -13.27 -14.98
C GLU A 313 7.55 -11.91 -15.63
N ASN A 314 7.64 -10.84 -14.83
CA ASN A 314 7.87 -9.45 -15.26
C ASN A 314 6.80 -8.90 -16.24
N LYS A 315 5.61 -9.51 -16.28
CA LYS A 315 4.43 -9.06 -17.06
C LYS A 315 3.63 -8.02 -16.28
N LEU A 316 4.28 -6.91 -15.93
CA LEU A 316 3.77 -5.91 -14.99
C LEU A 316 2.43 -5.28 -15.39
N ASN A 317 2.20 -5.02 -16.68
CA ASN A 317 0.93 -4.46 -17.15
C ASN A 317 -0.24 -5.43 -16.94
N SER A 318 -0.04 -6.71 -17.24
CA SER A 318 -1.06 -7.74 -17.01
C SER A 318 -1.31 -7.95 -15.52
N ALA A 319 -0.24 -7.99 -14.72
CA ALA A 319 -0.35 -8.07 -13.26
C ALA A 319 -1.16 -6.89 -12.69
N ARG A 320 -0.90 -5.66 -13.15
CA ARG A 320 -1.67 -4.47 -12.75
C ARG A 320 -3.17 -4.63 -13.01
N ILE A 321 -3.56 -5.09 -14.20
CA ILE A 321 -4.97 -5.31 -14.55
C ILE A 321 -5.64 -6.30 -13.59
N ILE A 322 -4.92 -7.35 -13.19
CA ILE A 322 -5.44 -8.33 -12.23
C ILE A 322 -5.68 -7.67 -10.87
N PHE A 323 -4.71 -6.91 -10.33
CA PHE A 323 -4.89 -6.23 -9.05
C PHE A 323 -5.95 -5.11 -9.10
N ASP A 324 -6.06 -4.39 -10.22
CA ASP A 324 -7.15 -3.44 -10.46
C ASP A 324 -8.52 -4.14 -10.43
N THR A 325 -8.61 -5.34 -11.00
CA THR A 325 -9.82 -6.16 -11.00
C THR A 325 -10.20 -6.60 -9.59
N ILE A 326 -9.21 -7.03 -8.79
CA ILE A 326 -9.41 -7.40 -7.38
C ILE A 326 -9.91 -6.20 -6.59
N LEU A 327 -9.24 -5.05 -6.69
CA LEU A 327 -9.58 -3.83 -5.95
C LEU A 327 -10.93 -3.22 -6.35
N LYS A 328 -11.38 -3.46 -7.59
CA LYS A 328 -12.74 -3.08 -8.03
C LYS A 328 -13.82 -3.92 -7.32
N ARG A 329 -13.52 -5.18 -6.99
CA ARG A 329 -14.45 -6.11 -6.31
C ARG A 329 -14.35 -5.99 -4.79
N ASP A 330 -13.14 -5.82 -4.28
CA ASP A 330 -12.81 -5.64 -2.87
C ASP A 330 -11.87 -4.42 -2.69
N PRO A 331 -12.42 -3.20 -2.57
CA PRO A 331 -11.62 -1.99 -2.39
C PRO A 331 -10.78 -1.97 -1.11
N ASN A 332 -11.10 -2.83 -0.13
CA ASN A 332 -10.41 -2.93 1.14
C ASN A 332 -9.32 -4.01 1.14
N ASN A 333 -9.07 -4.64 -0.02
CA ASN A 333 -8.02 -5.65 -0.18
C ASN A 333 -6.62 -5.01 -0.06
N LYS A 334 -6.14 -4.87 1.18
CA LYS A 334 -4.83 -4.29 1.48
C LYS A 334 -3.68 -4.98 0.72
N PRO A 335 -3.60 -6.33 0.64
CA PRO A 335 -2.56 -6.98 -0.16
C PRO A 335 -2.58 -6.53 -1.63
N ALA A 336 -3.75 -6.58 -2.29
CA ALA A 336 -3.86 -6.23 -3.71
C ALA A 336 -3.50 -4.77 -3.96
N PHE A 337 -3.86 -3.89 -3.04
CA PHE A 337 -3.46 -2.49 -3.07
C PHE A 337 -1.95 -2.35 -3.00
N THR A 338 -1.28 -3.00 -2.05
CA THR A 338 0.18 -2.97 -1.93
C THR A 338 0.88 -3.44 -3.21
N TYR A 339 0.47 -4.58 -3.77
CA TYR A 339 1.06 -5.08 -5.02
C TYR A 339 0.81 -4.16 -6.22
N GLN A 340 -0.39 -3.60 -6.33
CA GLN A 340 -0.70 -2.61 -7.36
C GLN A 340 0.24 -1.40 -7.25
N GLN A 341 0.49 -0.89 -6.05
CA GLN A 341 1.41 0.25 -5.84
C GLN A 341 2.86 -0.11 -6.22
N LEU A 342 3.34 -1.29 -5.82
CA LEU A 342 4.68 -1.77 -6.20
C LEU A 342 4.81 -1.89 -7.73
N ILE A 343 3.79 -2.40 -8.41
CA ILE A 343 3.78 -2.52 -9.87
C ILE A 343 3.77 -1.16 -10.54
N ILE A 344 2.95 -0.21 -10.06
CA ILE A 344 2.93 1.16 -10.58
C ILE A 344 4.32 1.81 -10.43
N GLU A 345 4.97 1.65 -9.28
CA GLU A 345 6.31 2.15 -9.05
C GLU A 345 7.33 1.51 -10.00
N LYS A 346 7.30 0.19 -10.19
CA LYS A 346 8.17 -0.49 -11.16
C LYS A 346 7.97 -0.02 -12.60
N ILE A 347 6.72 0.24 -13.02
CA ILE A 347 6.40 0.68 -14.38
C ILE A 347 6.77 2.16 -14.58
N THR A 348 6.51 3.01 -13.58
CA THR A 348 6.47 4.47 -13.76
C THR A 348 7.50 5.23 -12.95
N GLY A 349 8.25 4.59 -12.05
CA GLY A 349 9.09 5.24 -11.04
C GLY A 349 10.09 6.25 -11.60
N ALA A 350 10.73 5.96 -12.74
CA ALA A 350 11.63 6.90 -13.40
C ALA A 350 10.90 8.19 -13.85
N ARG A 351 9.73 8.05 -14.48
CA ARG A 351 8.90 9.20 -14.92
C ARG A 351 8.32 9.94 -13.72
N THR A 352 7.92 9.21 -12.68
CA THR A 352 7.44 9.80 -11.41
C THR A 352 8.52 10.68 -10.79
N LYS A 353 9.77 10.18 -10.69
CA LYS A 353 10.91 10.96 -10.18
C LYS A 353 11.19 12.19 -11.04
N GLU A 354 11.16 12.05 -12.37
CA GLU A 354 11.35 13.16 -13.30
C GLU A 354 10.29 14.25 -13.14
N TYR A 355 9.00 13.89 -13.15
CA TYR A 355 7.91 14.86 -12.98
C TYR A 355 7.92 15.52 -11.61
N LEU A 356 8.27 14.80 -10.54
CA LEU A 356 8.41 15.39 -9.21
C LEU A 356 9.57 16.40 -9.16
N ALA A 357 10.71 16.10 -9.77
CA ALA A 357 11.84 17.02 -9.84
C ALA A 357 11.50 18.29 -10.64
N ASN A 358 10.80 18.14 -11.77
CA ASN A 358 10.31 19.27 -12.56
C ASN A 358 9.29 20.10 -11.79
N ALA A 359 8.36 19.46 -11.09
CA ALA A 359 7.37 20.13 -10.26
C ALA A 359 8.04 20.97 -9.17
N GLU A 360 9.03 20.42 -8.47
CA GLU A 360 9.79 21.12 -7.44
C GLU A 360 10.58 22.30 -8.02
N LYS A 361 11.20 22.14 -9.19
CA LYS A 361 11.90 23.22 -9.89
C LYS A 361 10.95 24.38 -10.21
N TYR A 362 9.78 24.08 -10.79
CA TYR A 362 8.77 25.10 -11.08
C TYR A 362 8.24 25.76 -9.80
N TYR A 363 8.02 24.98 -8.75
CA TYR A 363 7.56 25.49 -7.46
C TYR A 363 8.55 26.49 -6.87
N LYS A 364 9.85 26.15 -6.83
CA LYS A 364 10.92 27.04 -6.35
C LYS A 364 11.09 28.29 -7.22
N GLY A 365 10.74 28.20 -8.50
CA GLY A 365 10.71 29.34 -9.42
C GLY A 365 9.46 30.22 -9.32
N ASN A 366 8.56 29.98 -8.35
CA ASN A 366 7.23 30.63 -8.24
C ASN A 366 6.32 30.39 -9.47
N GLN A 367 6.62 29.37 -10.28
CA GLN A 367 5.84 28.96 -11.45
C GLN A 367 4.79 27.93 -11.05
N PHE A 368 3.93 28.28 -10.09
CA PHE A 368 3.03 27.34 -9.41
C PHE A 368 2.03 26.63 -10.34
N SER A 369 1.53 27.30 -11.38
CA SER A 369 0.64 26.65 -12.36
C SER A 369 1.36 25.52 -13.13
N GLN A 370 2.64 25.71 -13.47
CA GLN A 370 3.46 24.68 -14.12
C GLN A 370 3.81 23.55 -13.13
N ALA A 371 4.13 23.91 -11.87
CA ALA A 371 4.35 22.93 -10.81
C ALA A 371 3.13 22.00 -10.63
N ARG A 372 1.91 22.56 -10.57
CA ARG A 372 0.66 21.78 -10.51
C ARG A 372 0.49 20.84 -11.70
N ALA A 373 0.78 21.30 -12.91
CA ALA A 373 0.67 20.48 -14.10
C ALA A 373 1.61 19.26 -14.04
N GLU A 374 2.84 19.43 -13.56
CA GLU A 374 3.78 18.32 -13.35
C GLU A 374 3.30 17.36 -12.24
N TYR A 375 2.80 17.88 -11.10
CA TYR A 375 2.21 17.02 -10.06
C TYR A 375 0.98 16.25 -10.58
N GLN A 376 0.16 16.85 -11.44
CA GLN A 376 -0.99 16.17 -12.05
C GLN A 376 -0.57 15.02 -12.98
N LYS A 377 0.55 15.14 -13.70
CA LYS A 377 1.11 14.02 -14.48
C LYS A 377 1.49 12.85 -13.56
N VAL A 378 2.05 13.12 -12.39
CA VAL A 378 2.33 12.08 -11.37
C VAL A 378 1.03 11.42 -10.90
N LEU A 379 0.00 12.21 -10.61
CA LEU A 379 -1.31 11.67 -10.17
C LEU A 379 -2.02 10.86 -11.26
N HIS A 380 -1.78 11.14 -12.54
CA HIS A 380 -2.28 10.33 -13.64
C HIS A 380 -1.63 8.94 -13.68
N LEU A 381 -0.34 8.85 -13.34
CA LEU A 381 0.40 7.58 -13.26
C LEU A 381 0.08 6.81 -11.99
N ASN A 382 0.08 7.51 -10.85
CA ASN A 382 -0.26 7.00 -9.53
C ASN A 382 -1.22 7.96 -8.81
N PRO A 383 -2.54 7.70 -8.87
CA PRO A 383 -3.55 8.52 -8.19
C PRO A 383 -3.41 8.57 -6.66
N ASN A 384 -2.62 7.69 -6.05
CA ASN A 384 -2.41 7.61 -4.61
C ASN A 384 -1.09 8.23 -4.14
N ASN A 385 -0.31 8.83 -5.03
CA ASN A 385 0.95 9.47 -4.67
C ASN A 385 0.72 10.69 -3.74
N GLN A 386 1.14 10.56 -2.48
CA GLN A 386 0.91 11.59 -1.45
C GLN A 386 1.72 12.87 -1.69
N ILE A 387 2.95 12.73 -2.21
CA ILE A 387 3.81 13.88 -2.53
C ILE A 387 3.14 14.76 -3.57
N ALA A 388 2.61 14.16 -4.64
CA ALA A 388 1.93 14.89 -5.70
C ALA A 388 0.59 15.49 -5.24
N LYS A 389 -0.21 14.77 -4.44
CA LYS A 389 -1.45 15.32 -3.85
C LYS A 389 -1.16 16.57 -3.02
N LYS A 390 -0.17 16.48 -2.12
CA LYS A 390 0.26 17.60 -1.29
C LYS A 390 0.84 18.73 -2.14
N GLY A 391 1.70 18.42 -3.11
CA GLY A 391 2.30 19.39 -4.01
C GLY A 391 1.28 20.21 -4.81
N VAL A 392 0.18 19.60 -5.28
CA VAL A 392 -0.93 20.33 -5.90
C VAL A 392 -1.55 21.33 -4.92
N GLN A 393 -1.85 20.90 -3.69
CA GLN A 393 -2.47 21.77 -2.67
C GLN A 393 -1.52 22.91 -2.27
N ASP A 394 -0.26 22.61 -1.99
CA ASP A 394 0.76 23.59 -1.64
C ASP A 394 0.94 24.63 -2.77
N SER A 395 0.91 24.18 -4.03
CA SER A 395 1.00 25.08 -5.20
C SER A 395 -0.24 25.94 -5.40
N LEU A 396 -1.45 25.45 -5.08
CA LEU A 396 -2.67 26.26 -5.09
C LEU A 396 -2.60 27.36 -4.02
N LEU A 397 -2.20 26.98 -2.81
CA LEU A 397 -2.05 27.91 -1.69
C LEU A 397 -1.00 28.98 -1.99
N ALA A 398 0.19 28.59 -2.44
CA ALA A 398 1.27 29.51 -2.73
C ALA A 398 0.92 30.48 -3.87
N GLN A 399 0.26 30.00 -4.94
CA GLN A 399 -0.19 30.87 -6.02
C GLN A 399 -1.25 31.87 -5.55
N SER A 400 -2.27 31.40 -4.83
CA SER A 400 -3.32 32.25 -4.28
C SER A 400 -2.74 33.32 -3.35
N GLU A 401 -1.74 32.97 -2.53
CA GLU A 401 -1.05 33.93 -1.68
C GLU A 401 -0.18 34.92 -2.45
N GLN A 402 0.52 34.50 -3.50
CA GLN A 402 1.25 35.41 -4.37
C GLN A 402 0.31 36.42 -5.04
N GLU A 403 -0.82 35.95 -5.57
CA GLU A 403 -1.87 36.80 -6.16
C GLU A 403 -2.39 37.78 -5.10
N ARG A 404 -2.74 37.30 -3.90
CA ARG A 404 -3.17 38.19 -2.80
C ARG A 404 -2.11 39.24 -2.45
N GLN A 405 -0.83 38.89 -2.38
CA GLN A 405 0.25 39.84 -2.09
C GLN A 405 0.40 40.91 -3.19
N GLN A 406 0.20 40.54 -4.46
CA GLN A 406 0.13 41.51 -5.56
C GLN A 406 -1.06 42.46 -5.38
N GLY A 407 -2.22 41.94 -4.98
CA GLY A 407 -3.39 42.75 -4.59
C GLY A 407 -3.06 43.75 -3.49
N ASN A 408 -2.35 43.31 -2.44
CA ASN A 408 -1.90 44.18 -1.35
C ASN A 408 -0.90 45.27 -1.81
N SER A 409 -0.07 45.00 -2.82
CA SER A 409 0.80 46.02 -3.42
C SER A 409 -0.03 47.07 -4.15
N LEU A 410 -0.93 46.64 -5.01
CA LEU A 410 -1.82 47.51 -5.79
C LEU A 410 -2.70 48.39 -4.88
N ALA A 411 -3.22 47.83 -3.79
CA ALA A 411 -3.99 48.58 -2.80
C ALA A 411 -3.16 49.71 -2.15
N ARG A 412 -1.90 49.42 -1.78
CA ARG A 412 -0.98 50.42 -1.21
C ARG A 412 -0.55 51.49 -2.22
N GLU A 413 -0.54 51.16 -3.50
CA GLU A 413 -0.29 52.10 -4.61
C GLU A 413 -1.51 52.98 -4.94
N GLY A 414 -2.64 52.81 -4.25
CA GLY A 414 -3.87 53.57 -4.54
C GLY A 414 -4.60 53.10 -5.81
N LYS A 415 -4.43 51.83 -6.20
CA LYS A 415 -5.12 51.19 -7.33
C LYS A 415 -6.14 50.16 -6.84
N PRO A 416 -7.26 50.58 -6.22
CA PRO A 416 -8.17 49.69 -5.51
C PRO A 416 -8.87 48.69 -6.43
N PHE A 417 -9.25 49.08 -7.66
CA PHE A 417 -9.95 48.19 -8.58
C PHE A 417 -9.05 47.05 -9.10
N ASP A 418 -7.77 47.34 -9.37
CA ASP A 418 -6.81 46.32 -9.78
C ASP A 418 -6.49 45.37 -8.61
N ALA A 419 -6.40 45.92 -7.39
CA ALA A 419 -6.26 45.10 -6.18
C ALA A 419 -7.45 44.16 -5.97
N ILE A 420 -8.69 44.65 -6.12
CA ILE A 420 -9.91 43.83 -6.04
C ILE A 420 -9.88 42.69 -7.06
N LYS A 421 -9.56 42.98 -8.33
CA LYS A 421 -9.42 41.95 -9.38
C LYS A 421 -8.40 40.89 -8.97
N MET A 422 -7.26 41.32 -8.43
CA MET A 422 -6.22 40.39 -8.02
C MET A 422 -6.63 39.51 -6.83
N TYR A 423 -7.35 40.05 -5.84
CA TYR A 423 -7.93 39.22 -4.77
C TYR A 423 -8.98 38.24 -5.30
N GLN A 424 -9.79 38.64 -6.28
CA GLN A 424 -10.71 37.71 -6.94
C GLN A 424 -9.96 36.59 -7.66
N THR A 425 -8.86 36.88 -8.36
CA THR A 425 -7.99 35.85 -8.96
C THR A 425 -7.45 34.90 -7.88
N ALA A 426 -6.96 35.43 -6.76
CA ALA A 426 -6.50 34.62 -5.63
C ALA A 426 -7.57 33.64 -5.12
N LEU A 427 -8.82 34.09 -5.06
CA LEU A 427 -9.96 33.27 -4.62
C LEU A 427 -10.46 32.31 -5.71
N GLN A 428 -10.27 32.61 -6.99
CA GLN A 428 -10.50 31.65 -8.07
C GLN A 428 -9.46 30.51 -8.02
N THR A 429 -8.20 30.85 -7.71
CA THR A 429 -7.12 29.86 -7.52
C THR A 429 -7.37 29.00 -6.29
N LEU A 430 -7.71 29.60 -5.15
CA LEU A 430 -8.03 28.88 -3.91
C LEU A 430 -9.23 29.53 -3.19
N PRO A 431 -10.45 29.01 -3.37
CA PRO A 431 -11.65 29.57 -2.76
C PRO A 431 -11.63 29.61 -1.23
N THR A 432 -10.85 28.74 -0.60
CA THR A 432 -10.70 28.65 0.86
C THR A 432 -9.63 29.59 1.42
N ASN A 433 -9.03 30.47 0.62
CA ASN A 433 -8.07 31.45 1.12
C ASN A 433 -8.77 32.53 1.98
N GLY A 434 -8.76 32.31 3.31
CA GLY A 434 -9.38 33.22 4.28
C GLY A 434 -8.73 34.60 4.36
N LYS A 435 -7.43 34.73 4.05
CA LYS A 435 -6.74 36.03 4.03
C LYS A 435 -7.20 36.86 2.83
N ALA A 436 -7.22 36.27 1.64
CA ALA A 436 -7.69 36.95 0.43
C ALA A 436 -9.16 37.36 0.55
N THR A 437 -9.99 36.52 1.17
CA THR A 437 -11.40 36.82 1.46
C THR A 437 -11.52 38.06 2.37
N SER A 438 -10.76 38.08 3.47
CA SER A 438 -10.78 39.20 4.42
C SER A 438 -10.26 40.50 3.80
N ASP A 439 -9.13 40.44 3.08
CA ASP A 439 -8.52 41.62 2.44
C ASP A 439 -9.45 42.21 1.36
N LEU A 440 -10.09 41.35 0.55
CA LEU A 440 -11.08 41.77 -0.43
C LEU A 440 -12.28 42.46 0.23
N ALA A 441 -12.83 41.87 1.30
CA ALA A 441 -13.98 42.44 2.01
C ALA A 441 -13.64 43.79 2.66
N ALA A 442 -12.44 43.91 3.25
CA ALA A 442 -11.95 45.14 3.84
C ALA A 442 -11.78 46.24 2.79
N LEU A 443 -11.12 45.95 1.66
CA LEU A 443 -10.91 46.92 0.59
C LEU A 443 -12.23 47.37 -0.05
N ARG A 444 -13.15 46.44 -0.31
CA ARG A 444 -14.50 46.78 -0.79
C ARG A 444 -15.22 47.73 0.16
N SER A 445 -15.19 47.43 1.46
CA SER A 445 -15.83 48.27 2.48
C SER A 445 -15.24 49.67 2.54
N ALA A 446 -13.91 49.80 2.38
CA ALA A 446 -13.21 51.08 2.33
C ALA A 446 -13.57 51.93 1.09
N GLU A 447 -13.91 51.29 -0.03
CA GLU A 447 -14.27 51.97 -1.28
C GLU A 447 -15.76 52.35 -1.39
N ILE A 448 -16.63 51.80 -0.55
CA ILE A 448 -18.08 52.11 -0.55
C ILE A 448 -18.37 53.63 -0.52
N PRO A 449 -17.72 54.45 0.34
CA PRO A 449 -17.96 55.89 0.38
C PRO A 449 -17.65 56.61 -0.94
N ASN A 450 -16.70 56.10 -1.74
CA ASN A 450 -16.29 56.69 -3.00
C ASN A 450 -17.26 56.38 -4.15
N LEU A 451 -18.14 55.39 -3.99
CA LEU A 451 -19.06 54.92 -5.05
C LEU A 451 -19.95 56.03 -5.60
N LYS A 452 -20.43 56.95 -4.75
CA LYS A 452 -21.25 58.09 -5.18
C LYS A 452 -20.51 58.99 -6.17
N THR A 453 -19.21 59.20 -5.95
CA THR A 453 -18.35 60.00 -6.83
C THR A 453 -18.11 59.29 -8.16
N TYR A 454 -17.79 58.00 -8.12
CA TYR A 454 -17.61 57.18 -9.32
C TYR A 454 -18.88 57.11 -10.16
N LEU A 455 -20.04 56.93 -9.50
CA LEU A 455 -21.34 56.87 -10.16
C LEU A 455 -21.62 58.18 -10.93
N LYS A 456 -21.36 59.33 -10.29
CA LYS A 456 -21.49 60.63 -10.94
C LYS A 456 -20.59 60.75 -12.17
N ASP A 457 -19.31 60.40 -12.05
CA ASP A 457 -18.36 60.46 -13.17
C ASP A 457 -18.74 59.50 -14.33
N GLY A 458 -19.22 58.30 -14.00
CA GLY A 458 -19.72 57.33 -14.97
C GLY A 458 -20.93 57.84 -15.75
N VAL A 459 -21.87 58.50 -15.07
CA VAL A 459 -23.06 59.14 -15.67
C VAL A 459 -22.67 60.36 -16.50
N ASP A 460 -21.73 61.18 -16.04
CA ASP A 460 -21.24 62.33 -16.80
C ASP A 460 -20.56 61.88 -18.11
N ASN A 461 -19.75 60.82 -18.07
CA ASN A 461 -19.17 60.22 -19.28
C ASN A 461 -20.22 59.59 -20.20
N TYR A 462 -21.26 58.95 -19.64
CA TYR A 462 -22.40 58.44 -20.41
C TYR A 462 -23.09 59.57 -21.18
N ASN A 463 -23.40 60.68 -20.51
CA ASN A 463 -24.08 61.84 -21.08
C ASN A 463 -23.22 62.52 -22.17
N LYS A 464 -21.89 62.56 -21.98
CA LYS A 464 -20.92 63.01 -22.98
C LYS A 464 -20.73 62.03 -24.15
N ARG A 465 -21.41 60.88 -24.15
CA ARG A 465 -21.30 59.79 -25.14
C ARG A 465 -19.92 59.10 -25.15
N ASN A 466 -19.14 59.25 -24.10
CA ASN A 466 -17.88 58.55 -23.88
C ASN A 466 -18.16 57.16 -23.29
N TYR A 467 -18.81 56.30 -24.07
CA TYR A 467 -19.34 55.03 -23.57
C TYR A 467 -18.27 54.04 -23.11
N ASP A 468 -17.08 54.03 -23.72
CA ASP A 468 -15.99 53.15 -23.27
C ASP A 468 -15.53 53.51 -21.85
N LYS A 469 -15.35 54.80 -21.57
CA LYS A 469 -14.96 55.26 -20.22
C LYS A 469 -16.08 55.05 -19.21
N SER A 470 -17.32 55.28 -19.64
CA SER A 470 -18.51 55.02 -18.83
C SER A 470 -18.62 53.54 -18.41
N ILE A 471 -18.39 52.62 -19.35
CA ILE A 471 -18.35 51.16 -19.10
C ILE A 471 -17.27 50.83 -18.07
N GLU A 472 -16.04 51.30 -18.27
CA GLU A 472 -14.91 51.07 -17.36
C GLU A 472 -15.23 51.50 -15.91
N ILE A 473 -15.87 52.66 -15.74
CA ILE A 473 -16.25 53.18 -14.42
C ILE A 473 -17.34 52.32 -13.78
N PHE A 474 -18.39 51.93 -14.52
CA PHE A 474 -19.45 51.11 -13.95
C PHE A 474 -18.99 49.68 -13.65
N GLU A 475 -18.12 49.08 -14.46
CA GLU A 475 -17.45 47.82 -14.13
C GLU A 475 -16.64 47.94 -12.84
N SER A 476 -15.93 49.06 -12.65
CA SER A 476 -15.18 49.33 -11.42
C SER A 476 -16.08 49.44 -10.19
N ILE A 477 -17.25 50.08 -10.31
CA ILE A 477 -18.25 50.12 -9.23
C ILE A 477 -18.73 48.71 -8.88
N LEU A 478 -18.99 47.86 -9.89
CA LEU A 478 -19.45 46.49 -9.67
C LEU A 478 -18.38 45.56 -9.08
N LEU A 479 -17.09 45.90 -9.22
CA LEU A 479 -16.04 45.21 -8.48
C LEU A 479 -16.15 45.45 -6.97
N VAL A 480 -16.53 46.67 -6.57
CA VAL A 480 -16.70 47.09 -5.17
C VAL A 480 -18.02 46.57 -4.60
N ASP A 481 -19.13 46.87 -5.27
CA ASP A 481 -20.49 46.41 -4.93
C ASP A 481 -21.11 45.67 -6.13
N PRO A 482 -21.01 44.33 -6.16
CA PRO A 482 -21.59 43.52 -7.24
C PRO A 482 -23.11 43.65 -7.40
N ASN A 483 -23.81 44.16 -6.38
CA ASN A 483 -25.27 44.30 -6.38
C ASN A 483 -25.75 45.75 -6.64
N HIS A 484 -24.84 46.64 -7.07
CA HIS A 484 -25.15 48.06 -7.27
C HIS A 484 -26.08 48.30 -8.47
N LYS A 485 -27.39 48.38 -8.21
CA LYS A 485 -28.45 48.47 -9.24
C LYS A 485 -28.24 49.54 -10.31
N GLU A 486 -27.90 50.77 -9.92
CA GLU A 486 -27.76 51.87 -10.89
C GLU A 486 -26.57 51.65 -11.82
N ALA A 487 -25.40 51.29 -11.29
CA ALA A 487 -24.23 50.94 -12.09
C ALA A 487 -24.50 49.77 -13.04
N THR A 488 -25.23 48.73 -12.60
CA THR A 488 -25.65 47.63 -13.48
C THR A 488 -26.49 48.13 -14.66
N GLU A 489 -27.47 49.00 -14.40
CA GLU A 489 -28.36 49.51 -15.44
C GLU A 489 -27.62 50.45 -16.39
N TYR A 490 -26.81 51.37 -15.87
CA TYR A 490 -26.02 52.26 -16.72
C TYR A 490 -24.95 51.50 -17.52
N LEU A 491 -24.31 50.47 -16.96
CA LEU A 491 -23.39 49.59 -17.70
C LEU A 491 -24.10 48.94 -18.90
N ARG A 492 -25.32 48.43 -18.69
CA ARG A 492 -26.15 47.86 -19.75
C ARG A 492 -26.48 48.90 -20.83
N LEU A 493 -26.87 50.11 -20.44
CA LEU A 493 -27.18 51.21 -21.35
C LEU A 493 -25.94 51.67 -22.13
N SER A 494 -24.78 51.83 -21.48
CA SER A 494 -23.52 52.22 -22.11
C SER A 494 -23.08 51.20 -23.15
N ASN A 495 -23.17 49.90 -22.84
CA ASN A 495 -22.87 48.82 -23.79
C ASN A 495 -23.77 48.89 -25.04
N LYS A 496 -25.09 49.03 -24.85
CA LYS A 496 -26.04 49.14 -25.97
C LYS A 496 -25.77 50.35 -26.86
N LYS A 497 -25.41 51.49 -26.25
CA LYS A 497 -25.10 52.72 -27.00
C LYS A 497 -23.76 52.63 -27.73
N ARG A 498 -22.74 52.03 -27.12
CA ARG A 498 -21.45 51.74 -27.77
C ARG A 498 -21.64 50.87 -29.01
N GLU A 499 -22.38 49.77 -28.88
CA GLU A 499 -22.69 48.86 -30.00
C GLU A 499 -23.43 49.59 -31.13
N ALA A 500 -24.46 50.38 -30.80
CA ALA A 500 -25.19 51.17 -31.80
C ALA A 500 -24.29 52.16 -32.57
N ILE A 501 -23.30 52.76 -31.90
CA ILE A 501 -22.30 53.63 -32.55
C ILE A 501 -21.39 52.83 -33.47
N THR A 502 -20.92 51.65 -33.06
CA THR A 502 -20.10 50.77 -33.90
C THR A 502 -20.85 50.40 -35.19
N ILE A 503 -22.10 49.96 -35.07
CA ILE A 503 -22.97 49.62 -36.22
C ILE A 503 -23.16 50.84 -37.14
N LEU A 504 -23.38 52.03 -36.58
CA LEU A 504 -23.53 53.25 -37.37
C LEU A 504 -22.25 53.61 -38.14
N LYS A 505 -21.08 53.52 -37.48
CA LYS A 505 -19.77 53.77 -38.11
C LYS A 505 -19.49 52.80 -39.25
N GLU A 506 -19.85 51.53 -39.10
CA GLU A 506 -19.72 50.52 -40.16
C GLU A 506 -20.65 50.80 -41.35
N LYS A 507 -21.89 51.23 -41.09
CA LYS A 507 -22.83 51.63 -42.15
C LYS A 507 -22.35 52.85 -42.93
N LEU A 508 -21.77 53.85 -42.25
CA LEU A 508 -21.20 55.03 -42.90
C LEU A 508 -19.97 54.67 -43.75
N LYS A 509 -19.06 53.83 -43.24
CA LYS A 509 -17.91 53.32 -44.01
C LYS A 509 -18.31 52.52 -45.25
N LYS A 510 -19.47 51.87 -45.26
CA LYS A 510 -20.02 51.15 -46.42
C LYS A 510 -20.72 52.07 -47.43
N LYS A 511 -21.01 53.33 -47.05
CA LYS A 511 -21.66 54.33 -47.91
C LYS A 511 -20.65 55.22 -48.63
N ASP A 512 -19.44 55.33 -48.08
CA ASP A 512 -18.28 56.07 -48.64
C ASP A 512 -17.32 55.16 -49.46
N ARG A 513 -17.67 53.89 -49.67
CA ARG A 513 -17.07 52.95 -50.62
C ARG A 513 -18.06 52.69 -51.73
#